data_AF-A0A5C9BPR3-F1
#
_entry.id   AF-A0A5C9BPR3-F1
#
_cell.length_a   1.000
_cell.length_b   1.000
_cell.length_c   1.000
_cell.angle_alpha   90.00
_cell.angle_beta   90.00
_cell.angle_gamma   90.00
#
_symmetry.space_group_name_H-M   'P 1'
#
loop_
_entity.id
_entity.type
_entity.pdbx_description
1 polymer ?
#
loop_
_entity_poly.entity_id
_entity_poly.type
_entity_poly.pdbx_seq_one_letter_code
_entity_poly.pdbx_strand_id
1 'polypeptide(L)'
;MKNLLSILLLSGAACAFADTNPRLLELKAEYSQLHEEQQSMYQQFEMAQELRRNELRERQPPAVQGFSAQGGNPDGQVSIDFNENARRQLEKQDRLHAYDREISQTHARYMELAARKKALLDEINELAKTPPEAVEEPAPAKSPARAKSSRSSREK
;
A
#
# COMPACT_ATOMS: atom_id res chain seq x y z
N MET A 1 -4.29 14.34 38.53
CA MET A 1 -4.12 13.79 37.17
C MET A 1 -3.93 14.97 36.24
N LYS A 2 -2.67 15.23 35.92
CA LYS A 2 -2.16 16.44 35.30
C LYS A 2 -1.49 15.96 34.01
N ASN A 3 -1.85 16.58 32.90
CA ASN A 3 -1.08 16.64 31.65
C ASN A 3 -1.32 15.49 30.65
N LEU A 4 -2.38 15.59 29.85
CA LEU A 4 -2.51 14.84 28.60
C LEU A 4 -3.29 15.65 27.54
N LEU A 5 -3.02 16.96 27.47
CA LEU A 5 -3.68 17.90 26.55
C LEU A 5 -2.68 18.81 25.81
N SER A 6 -1.45 18.34 25.54
CA SER A 6 -0.37 19.18 24.98
C SER A 6 0.36 18.60 23.77
N ILE A 7 -0.29 17.76 22.95
CA ILE A 7 0.26 17.36 21.63
C ILE A 7 -0.76 17.66 20.53
N LEU A 8 -1.27 18.88 20.48
CA LEU A 8 -2.06 19.32 19.33
C LEU A 8 -1.93 20.82 19.03
N LEU A 9 -0.75 21.39 19.26
CA LEU A 9 -0.48 22.79 18.94
C LEU A 9 1.03 23.01 18.80
N LEU A 10 1.62 22.56 17.68
CA LEU A 10 2.85 23.17 17.18
C LEU A 10 3.08 22.84 15.69
N SER A 11 3.18 23.91 14.89
CA SER A 11 3.81 23.97 13.55
C SER A 11 3.17 23.19 12.40
N GLY A 12 2.74 23.80 11.30
CA GLY A 12 2.94 25.19 10.90
C GLY A 12 2.09 25.56 9.70
N ALA A 13 1.57 26.78 9.75
CA ALA A 13 1.18 27.49 8.56
C ALA A 13 2.45 27.87 7.80
N ALA A 14 2.73 27.16 6.72
CA ALA A 14 3.46 27.69 5.59
C ALA A 14 2.74 27.20 4.33
N CYS A 15 1.73 27.96 3.90
CA CYS A 15 1.38 28.00 2.49
C CYS A 15 2.54 28.68 1.78
N ALA A 16 3.64 27.94 1.58
CA ALA A 16 4.62 28.31 0.59
C ALA A 16 3.93 28.08 -0.76
N PHE A 17 3.67 29.17 -1.48
CA PHE A 17 3.42 29.13 -2.91
C PHE A 17 4.55 28.33 -3.54
N ALA A 18 4.30 27.07 -3.85
CA ALA A 18 5.14 26.30 -4.73
C ALA A 18 4.40 26.30 -6.06
N ASP A 19 5.03 26.86 -7.09
CA ASP A 19 4.86 26.40 -8.48
C ASP A 19 5.15 24.90 -8.47
N THR A 20 4.15 24.14 -8.04
CA THR A 20 4.27 22.72 -7.81
C THR A 20 3.92 22.13 -9.15
N ASN A 21 4.93 21.61 -9.84
CA ASN A 21 4.72 20.89 -11.09
C ASN A 21 3.52 19.93 -10.90
N PRO A 22 2.39 20.15 -11.58
CA PRO A 22 1.14 19.43 -11.31
C PRO A 22 1.33 17.92 -11.47
N ARG A 23 2.22 17.53 -12.39
CA ARG A 23 2.64 16.15 -12.60
C ARG A 23 3.29 15.56 -11.35
N LEU A 24 4.16 16.29 -10.68
CA LEU A 24 4.84 15.83 -9.45
C LEU A 24 3.85 15.64 -8.29
N LEU A 25 2.78 16.45 -8.24
CA LEU A 25 1.73 16.30 -7.25
C LEU A 25 0.86 15.06 -7.52
N GLU A 26 0.50 14.83 -8.78
CA GLU A 26 -0.21 13.61 -9.21
C GLU A 26 0.57 12.34 -8.86
N LEU A 27 1.87 12.29 -9.19
CA LEU A 27 2.71 11.14 -8.87
C LEU A 27 2.81 10.88 -7.37
N LYS A 28 2.90 11.92 -6.55
CA LYS A 28 2.94 11.77 -5.09
C LYS A 28 1.62 11.23 -4.54
N ALA A 29 0.49 11.66 -5.11
CA ALA A 29 -0.82 11.14 -4.74
C ALA A 29 -0.95 9.64 -5.10
N GLU A 30 -0.54 9.26 -6.32
CA GLU A 30 -0.51 7.87 -6.75
C GLU A 30 0.42 7.02 -5.86
N TYR A 31 1.58 7.56 -5.48
CA TYR A 31 2.50 6.89 -4.56
C TYR A 31 1.87 6.61 -3.20
N SER A 32 1.14 7.58 -2.65
CA SER A 32 0.43 7.42 -1.38
C SER A 32 -0.64 6.33 -1.48
N GLN A 33 -1.43 6.34 -2.55
CA GLN A 33 -2.45 5.32 -2.79
C GLN A 33 -1.83 3.91 -2.89
N LEU A 34 -0.76 3.74 -3.67
CA LEU A 34 -0.07 2.46 -3.77
C LEU A 34 0.56 2.04 -2.44
N HIS A 35 1.01 3.00 -1.62
CA HIS A 35 1.53 2.72 -0.30
C HIS A 35 0.45 2.15 0.63
N GLU A 36 -0.74 2.76 0.64
CA GLU A 36 -1.88 2.29 1.43
C GLU A 36 -2.34 0.90 0.96
N GLU A 37 -2.45 0.69 -0.35
CA GLU A 37 -2.81 -0.63 -0.91
C GLU A 37 -1.79 -1.70 -0.51
N GLN A 38 -0.49 -1.37 -0.56
CA GLN A 38 0.57 -2.29 -0.15
C GLN A 38 0.48 -2.66 1.33
N GLN A 39 0.15 -1.71 2.22
CA GLN A 39 -0.06 -2.00 3.64
C GLN A 39 -1.29 -2.88 3.86
N SER A 40 -2.38 -2.64 3.13
CA SER A 40 -3.57 -3.48 3.19
C SER A 40 -3.27 -4.93 2.75
N MET A 41 -2.52 -5.12 1.66
CA MET A 41 -2.09 -6.45 1.23
C MET A 41 -1.22 -7.15 2.29
N TYR A 42 -0.32 -6.41 2.94
CA TYR A 42 0.49 -6.98 4.02
C TYR A 42 -0.36 -7.47 5.19
N GLN A 43 -1.37 -6.70 5.61
CA GLN A 43 -2.31 -7.09 6.67
C GLN A 43 -3.13 -8.34 6.28
N GLN A 44 -3.62 -8.40 5.05
CA GLN A 44 -4.36 -9.57 4.55
C GLN A 44 -3.49 -10.82 4.54
N PHE A 45 -2.22 -10.68 4.17
CA PHE A 45 -1.26 -11.78 4.18
C PHE A 45 -1.01 -12.31 5.60
N GLU A 46 -0.82 -11.42 6.58
CA GLU A 46 -0.68 -11.82 7.99
C GLU A 46 -1.93 -12.53 8.51
N MET A 47 -3.11 -12.02 8.16
CA MET A 47 -4.40 -12.60 8.55
C MET A 47 -4.60 -14.00 7.96
N ALA A 48 -4.31 -14.20 6.68
CA ALA A 48 -4.41 -15.52 6.04
C ALA A 48 -3.42 -16.53 6.65
N GLN A 49 -2.19 -16.09 6.99
CA GLN A 49 -1.24 -16.92 7.71
C GLN A 49 -1.72 -17.31 9.12
N GLU A 50 -2.37 -16.39 9.82
CA GLU A 50 -2.93 -16.66 11.14
C GLU A 50 -4.03 -17.72 11.07
N LEU A 51 -4.96 -17.57 10.12
CA LEU A 51 -6.06 -18.51 9.92
C LEU A 51 -5.54 -19.92 9.61
N ARG A 52 -4.56 -20.02 8.70
CA ARG A 52 -3.90 -21.29 8.40
C ARG A 52 -3.26 -21.91 9.64
N ARG A 53 -2.56 -21.10 10.44
CA ARG A 53 -1.91 -21.57 11.67
C ARG A 53 -2.92 -22.05 12.71
N ASN A 54 -4.05 -21.36 12.84
CA ASN A 54 -5.13 -21.74 13.72
C ASN A 54 -5.75 -23.07 13.30
N GLU A 55 -6.03 -23.24 12.00
CA GLU A 55 -6.53 -24.50 11.45
C GLU A 55 -5.55 -25.67 11.69
N LEU A 56 -4.24 -25.44 11.58
CA LEU A 56 -3.23 -26.47 11.89
C LEU A 56 -3.12 -26.78 13.39
N ARG A 57 -3.30 -25.78 14.25
CA ARG A 57 -3.27 -25.93 15.71
C ARG A 57 -4.55 -26.52 16.26
N GLU A 58 -5.66 -26.37 15.55
CA GLU A 58 -6.94 -26.97 15.90
C GLU A 58 -6.75 -28.49 15.93
N ARG A 59 -6.58 -29.00 17.15
CA ARG A 59 -6.60 -30.42 17.43
C ARG A 59 -8.01 -30.86 17.12
N GLN A 60 -8.17 -31.66 16.07
CA GLN A 60 -9.41 -32.42 15.94
C GLN A 60 -9.58 -33.21 17.24
N PRO A 61 -10.76 -33.16 17.87
CA PRO A 61 -11.03 -34.08 18.96
C PRO A 61 -10.67 -35.47 18.44
N PRO A 62 -9.92 -36.28 19.21
CA PRO A 62 -9.64 -37.63 18.78
C PRO A 62 -10.99 -38.24 18.41
N ALA A 63 -11.13 -38.68 17.16
CA ALA A 63 -12.18 -39.61 16.81
C ALA A 63 -12.09 -40.67 17.90
N VAL A 64 -13.11 -40.73 18.77
CA VAL A 64 -13.11 -41.67 19.89
C VAL A 64 -13.04 -43.03 19.22
N GLN A 65 -11.81 -43.56 19.12
CA GLN A 65 -11.57 -44.95 18.83
C GLN A 65 -12.38 -45.66 19.89
N GLY A 66 -13.36 -46.45 19.44
CA GLY A 66 -14.26 -47.17 20.31
C GLY A 66 -13.48 -47.87 21.40
N PHE A 67 -13.50 -47.29 22.61
CA PHE A 67 -13.14 -48.00 23.81
C PHE A 67 -14.38 -48.82 24.16
N SER A 68 -14.52 -49.96 23.50
CA SER A 68 -15.24 -51.09 24.07
C SER A 68 -14.37 -51.64 25.20
N ALA A 69 -14.51 -51.09 26.40
CA ALA A 69 -14.10 -51.76 27.62
C ALA A 69 -15.05 -51.40 28.76
N GLN A 70 -16.00 -52.31 28.98
CA GLN A 70 -16.55 -52.66 30.28
C GLN A 70 -17.43 -51.61 31.01
N GLY A 71 -18.75 -51.73 30.78
CA GLY A 71 -19.77 -51.50 31.83
C GLY A 71 -20.40 -50.11 31.92
N GLY A 72 -21.63 -49.99 31.42
CA GLY A 72 -22.55 -48.92 31.85
C GLY A 72 -23.47 -48.38 30.76
N ASN A 73 -24.73 -48.82 30.80
CA ASN A 73 -25.93 -48.31 30.10
C ASN A 73 -26.11 -48.63 28.59
N PRO A 74 -27.22 -49.31 28.21
CA PRO A 74 -27.57 -49.60 26.81
C PRO A 74 -28.22 -48.44 26.03
N ASP A 75 -28.42 -47.26 26.62
CA ASP A 75 -29.26 -46.19 26.04
C ASP A 75 -28.52 -44.88 25.68
N GLY A 76 -27.19 -44.94 25.53
CA GLY A 76 -26.36 -43.77 25.26
C GLY A 76 -25.22 -44.05 24.30
N GLN A 77 -25.49 -44.72 23.17
CA GLN A 77 -24.48 -44.89 22.13
C GLN A 77 -24.24 -43.54 21.44
N VAL A 78 -23.17 -42.84 21.83
CA VAL A 78 -22.56 -41.82 20.98
C VAL A 78 -21.86 -42.57 19.84
N SER A 79 -22.64 -42.94 18.83
CA SER A 79 -22.11 -43.45 17.57
C SER A 79 -21.44 -42.27 16.86
N ILE A 80 -20.11 -42.19 16.94
CA ILE A 80 -19.36 -41.21 16.15
C ILE A 80 -19.40 -41.69 14.70
N ASP A 81 -20.18 -41.01 13.86
CA ASP A 81 -20.27 -41.31 12.44
C ASP A 81 -18.89 -41.17 11.79
N PHE A 82 -18.30 -42.30 11.35
CA PHE A 82 -17.04 -42.32 10.61
C PHE A 82 -17.08 -41.39 9.38
N ASN A 83 -18.25 -41.31 8.73
CA ASN A 83 -18.50 -40.42 7.60
C ASN A 83 -18.36 -38.94 7.97
N GLU A 84 -18.81 -38.56 9.17
CA GLU A 84 -18.74 -37.18 9.66
C GLU A 84 -17.29 -36.75 9.94
N ASN A 85 -16.47 -37.63 10.52
CA ASN A 85 -15.04 -37.34 10.73
C ASN A 85 -14.28 -37.24 9.40
N ALA A 86 -14.56 -38.14 8.45
CA ALA A 86 -13.96 -38.07 7.10
C ALA A 86 -14.34 -36.76 6.40
N ARG A 87 -15.60 -36.35 6.50
CA ARG A 87 -16.09 -35.08 5.96
C ARG A 87 -15.38 -33.88 6.60
N ARG A 88 -15.27 -33.83 7.93
CA ARG A 88 -14.57 -32.75 8.64
C ARG A 88 -13.09 -32.65 8.26
N GLN A 89 -12.43 -33.79 8.02
CA GLN A 89 -11.06 -33.81 7.56
C GLN A 89 -10.93 -33.22 6.15
N LEU A 90 -11.86 -33.55 5.25
CA LEU A 90 -11.89 -32.98 3.90
C LEU A 90 -12.13 -31.47 3.94
N GLU A 91 -13.13 -31.01 4.70
CA GLU A 91 -13.43 -29.57 4.84
C GLU A 91 -12.24 -28.79 5.42
N LYS A 92 -11.50 -29.38 6.36
CA LYS A 92 -10.24 -28.80 6.88
C LYS A 92 -9.17 -28.70 5.80
N GLN A 93 -8.99 -29.75 4.99
CA GLN A 93 -8.05 -29.73 3.87
C GLN A 93 -8.39 -28.63 2.87
N ASP A 94 -9.68 -28.49 2.54
CA ASP A 94 -10.18 -27.46 1.62
C ASP A 94 -9.92 -26.04 2.15
N ARG A 95 -10.15 -25.79 3.44
CA ARG A 95 -9.82 -24.51 4.08
C ARG A 95 -8.33 -24.20 4.04
N LEU A 96 -7.47 -25.17 4.36
CA LEU A 96 -6.02 -24.99 4.28
C LEU A 96 -5.57 -24.63 2.86
N HIS A 97 -6.10 -25.31 1.85
CA HIS A 97 -5.81 -24.99 0.45
C HIS A 97 -6.33 -23.61 0.04
N ALA A 98 -7.47 -23.17 0.58
CA ALA A 98 -7.97 -21.81 0.36
C ALA A 98 -7.00 -20.76 0.94
N TYR A 99 -6.53 -20.94 2.17
CA TYR A 99 -5.57 -20.03 2.79
C TYR A 99 -4.23 -20.01 2.05
N ASP A 100 -3.72 -21.15 1.59
CA ASP A 100 -2.47 -21.21 0.80
C ASP A 100 -2.58 -20.40 -0.51
N ARG A 101 -3.75 -20.45 -1.17
CA ARG A 101 -4.01 -19.63 -2.37
C ARG A 101 -4.06 -18.14 -2.03
N GLU A 102 -4.77 -17.77 -0.97
CA GLU A 102 -4.89 -16.38 -0.51
C GLU A 102 -3.50 -15.80 -0.17
N ILE A 103 -2.72 -16.51 0.65
CA ILE A 103 -1.33 -16.14 1.00
C ILE A 103 -0.50 -15.89 -0.27
N SER A 104 -0.59 -16.80 -1.25
CA SER A 104 0.17 -16.69 -2.50
C SER A 104 -0.26 -15.49 -3.35
N GLN A 105 -1.57 -15.28 -3.48
CA GLN A 105 -2.16 -14.17 -4.27
C GLN A 105 -1.81 -12.82 -3.65
N THR A 106 -2.03 -12.67 -2.34
CA THR A 106 -1.78 -11.42 -1.62
C THR A 106 -0.29 -11.08 -1.60
N HIS A 107 0.58 -12.08 -1.45
CA HIS A 107 2.03 -11.87 -1.57
C HIS A 107 2.44 -11.44 -2.98
N ALA A 108 1.92 -12.08 -4.02
CA ALA A 108 2.20 -11.68 -5.40
C ALA A 108 1.77 -10.23 -5.67
N ARG A 109 0.59 -9.84 -5.19
CA ARG A 109 0.08 -8.47 -5.30
C ARG A 109 0.94 -7.47 -4.52
N TYR A 110 1.37 -7.83 -3.31
CA TYR A 110 2.29 -7.00 -2.52
C TYR A 110 3.59 -6.71 -3.28
N MET A 111 4.18 -7.73 -3.92
CA MET A 111 5.42 -7.59 -4.69
C MET A 111 5.22 -6.75 -5.95
N GLU A 112 4.08 -6.91 -6.62
CA GLU A 112 3.70 -6.07 -7.76
C GLU A 112 3.61 -4.59 -7.37
N LEU A 113 2.94 -4.29 -6.25
CA LEU A 113 2.82 -2.93 -5.72
C LEU A 113 4.19 -2.36 -5.33
N ALA A 114 5.06 -3.17 -4.73
CA ALA A 114 6.43 -2.77 -4.39
C ALA A 114 7.23 -2.35 -5.64
N ALA A 115 7.12 -3.11 -6.73
CA ALA A 115 7.78 -2.81 -7.99
C ALA A 115 7.24 -1.52 -8.62
N ARG A 116 5.91 -1.34 -8.65
CA ARG A 116 5.26 -0.12 -9.16
C ARG A 116 5.67 1.12 -8.36
N LYS A 117 5.65 1.03 -7.02
CA LYS A 117 6.09 2.13 -6.14
C LYS A 117 7.53 2.52 -6.39
N LYS A 118 8.42 1.54 -6.62
CA LYS A 118 9.82 1.83 -6.94
C LYS A 118 9.94 2.62 -8.25
N ALA A 119 9.26 2.18 -9.30
CA ALA A 119 9.28 2.89 -10.59
C ALA A 119 8.74 4.32 -10.47
N LEU A 120 7.64 4.51 -9.71
CA LEU A 120 7.05 5.82 -9.48
C LEU A 120 7.97 6.74 -8.66
N LEU A 121 8.66 6.18 -7.66
CA LEU A 121 9.64 6.93 -6.87
C LEU A 121 10.83 7.37 -7.73
N ASP A 122 11.27 6.52 -8.66
CA ASP A 122 12.31 6.87 -9.63
C ASP A 122 11.83 8.03 -10.54
N GLU A 123 10.59 8.01 -11.05
CA GLU A 123 10.01 9.12 -11.85
C GLU A 123 9.89 10.42 -11.04
N ILE A 124 9.43 10.34 -9.77
CA ILE A 124 9.37 11.50 -8.86
C ILE A 124 10.77 12.11 -8.69
N ASN A 125 11.79 11.28 -8.49
CA ASN A 125 13.16 11.74 -8.28
C ASN A 125 13.74 12.41 -9.54
N GLU A 126 13.46 11.89 -10.73
CA GLU A 126 13.91 12.51 -11.98
C GLU A 126 13.19 13.85 -12.25
N LEU A 127 11.88 13.92 -12.01
CA LEU A 127 11.11 15.16 -12.11
C LEU A 127 11.57 16.20 -11.07
N ALA A 128 11.92 15.77 -9.86
CA ALA A 128 12.40 16.67 -8.82
C ALA A 128 13.81 17.23 -9.10
N LYS A 129 14.63 16.54 -9.89
CA LYS A 129 15.95 17.01 -10.33
C LYS A 129 15.89 17.97 -11.53
N THR A 130 14.81 17.96 -12.29
CA THR A 130 14.65 18.79 -13.49
C THR A 130 14.10 20.17 -13.07
N PRO A 131 14.88 21.26 -13.19
CA PRO A 131 14.41 22.60 -12.82
C PRO A 131 13.20 23.01 -13.67
N PRO A 132 12.19 23.70 -13.11
CA PRO A 132 11.26 24.46 -13.93
C PRO A 132 12.06 25.56 -14.65
N GLU A 133 11.87 25.71 -15.97
CA GLU A 133 12.60 26.60 -16.88
C GLU A 133 13.94 26.09 -17.44
N ALA A 134 13.82 25.25 -18.48
CA ALA A 134 14.60 25.45 -19.71
C ALA A 134 13.63 25.91 -20.82
N VAL A 135 12.83 26.94 -20.55
CA VAL A 135 12.29 27.78 -21.61
C VAL A 135 13.30 28.91 -21.76
N GLU A 136 14.20 28.70 -22.69
CA GLU A 136 15.18 29.65 -23.18
C GLU A 136 14.46 30.98 -23.48
N GLU A 137 14.59 31.97 -22.59
CA GLU A 137 14.35 33.38 -22.90
C GLU A 137 15.33 33.74 -24.02
N PRO A 138 14.89 33.99 -25.27
CA PRO A 138 15.80 34.52 -26.27
C PRO A 138 16.24 35.89 -25.79
N ALA A 139 17.56 36.00 -25.58
CA ALA A 139 18.31 37.15 -25.12
C ALA A 139 17.70 38.51 -25.53
N PRO A 140 17.76 39.55 -24.66
CA PRO A 140 17.23 40.86 -24.97
C PRO A 140 17.86 41.37 -26.27
N ALA A 141 17.00 41.56 -27.27
CA ALA A 141 17.37 42.20 -28.52
C ALA A 141 18.15 43.47 -28.22
N LYS A 142 19.40 43.52 -28.69
CA LYS A 142 20.26 44.71 -28.62
C LYS A 142 19.44 45.92 -29.09
N SER A 143 19.17 46.84 -28.18
CA SER A 143 18.69 48.18 -28.49
C SER A 143 19.55 48.80 -29.60
N PRO A 144 19.01 49.14 -30.78
CA PRO A 144 19.75 49.92 -31.73
C PRO A 144 19.92 51.33 -31.16
N ALA A 145 21.18 51.76 -31.18
CA ALA A 145 21.65 53.02 -30.66
C ALA A 145 20.82 54.21 -31.14
N ARG A 146 20.43 55.01 -30.15
CA ARG A 146 19.98 56.39 -30.22
C ARG A 146 20.82 57.21 -31.22
N ALA A 147 20.34 57.33 -32.46
CA ALA A 147 20.86 58.28 -33.43
C ALA A 147 20.49 59.72 -33.00
N LYS A 148 21.35 60.34 -32.20
CA LYS A 148 21.40 61.80 -32.11
C LYS A 148 22.16 62.30 -33.34
N SER A 149 21.44 62.67 -34.40
CA SER A 149 21.96 63.58 -35.43
C SER A 149 21.12 64.83 -35.42
N SER A 150 21.46 65.71 -34.50
CA SER A 150 21.22 67.15 -34.59
C SER A 150 21.74 67.67 -35.91
N ARG A 151 20.85 68.05 -36.84
CA ARG A 151 21.19 68.95 -37.94
C ARG A 151 20.37 70.22 -37.80
N SER A 152 20.98 71.13 -37.06
CA SER A 152 20.69 72.56 -37.03
C SER A 152 21.29 73.19 -38.29
N SER A 153 20.45 73.86 -39.08
CA SER A 153 20.78 74.90 -40.08
C SER A 153 19.41 75.52 -40.38
N ARG A 154 18.97 76.68 -39.89
CA ARG A 154 19.56 78.01 -39.72
C ARG A 154 20.08 78.62 -41.03
N GLU A 155 19.33 79.64 -41.47
CA GLU A 155 19.69 80.75 -42.38
C GLU A 155 19.86 80.37 -43.87
N LYS A 156 19.23 81.03 -44.85
CA LYS A 156 18.65 82.38 -45.00
C LYS A 156 17.40 82.35 -45.86
#